data_AF-A0A150J3B3-F1
#
_entry.id   AF-A0A150J3B3-F1
#
_cell.length_a   1.000
_cell.length_b   1.000
_cell.length_c   1.000
_cell.angle_alpha   90.00
_cell.angle_beta   90.00
_cell.angle_gamma   90.00
#
_symmetry.space_group_name_H-M   'P 1'
#
loop_
_entity.id
_entity.type
_entity.pdbx_description
1 polymer ?
#
loop_
_entity_poly.entity_id
_entity_poly.type
_entity_poly.pdbx_seq_one_letter_code
_entity_poly.pdbx_strand_id
1 'polypeptide(L)'
;MRYNYLIIFLFVLFFIELPLAYIYFSGQEKAIEKTVKEIEFKQDIFISRDNPKYLTVPLESRIIHYISLSSSSKINISLTDLDGFLQWQEDPDSLKPIEYFYQVDKMNFPFVPKETKTYYIIFETDPLLSINASVNIEISRDFKEVIREDILNTIEPILQGTSVITVLLFILSILPKGGLSKKKLEKTFFVLSEEAKSHDISYLQEFRGFSEKEINVLSIMTSKGRVTEKEIPKLFDIPTFYKLYKMGFIEKVTEL
;
A
#
# COMPACT_ATOMS: atom_id res chain seq x y z
N MET A 1 17.00 31.62 -15.45
CA MET A 1 16.43 30.83 -14.34
C MET A 1 16.19 29.36 -14.72
N ARG A 2 15.37 29.00 -15.72
CA ARG A 2 15.20 27.57 -16.15
C ARG A 2 16.51 26.81 -16.40
N TYR A 3 17.43 27.39 -17.17
CA TYR A 3 18.74 26.77 -17.42
C TYR A 3 19.55 26.55 -16.14
N ASN A 4 19.42 27.44 -15.15
CA ASN A 4 20.08 27.29 -13.86
C ASN A 4 19.49 26.10 -13.09
N TYR A 5 18.15 25.93 -13.08
CA TYR A 5 17.52 24.76 -12.46
C TYR A 5 17.88 23.45 -13.16
N LEU A 6 18.01 23.46 -14.50
CA LEU A 6 18.46 22.30 -15.26
C LEU A 6 19.93 21.94 -14.97
N ILE A 7 20.80 22.95 -14.85
CA ILE A 7 22.21 22.75 -14.47
C ILE A 7 22.31 22.18 -13.06
N ILE A 8 21.53 22.74 -12.10
CA ILE A 8 21.50 22.24 -10.72
C ILE A 8 20.91 20.82 -10.66
N PHE A 9 19.88 20.52 -11.45
CA PHE A 9 19.31 19.18 -11.58
C PHE A 9 20.37 18.16 -12.03
N LEU A 10 21.09 18.46 -13.12
CA LEU A 10 22.16 17.57 -13.61
C LEU A 10 23.28 17.42 -12.57
N PHE A 11 23.63 18.51 -11.88
CA PHE A 11 24.64 18.46 -10.83
C PHE A 11 24.24 17.52 -9.68
N VAL A 12 23.03 17.66 -9.14
CA VAL A 12 22.52 16.80 -8.05
C VAL A 12 22.43 15.35 -8.50
N LEU A 13 21.91 15.10 -9.71
CA LEU A 13 21.76 13.75 -10.26
C LEU A 13 23.11 13.03 -10.42
N PHE A 14 24.09 13.69 -11.05
CA PHE A 14 25.37 13.05 -11.40
C PHE A 14 26.38 13.02 -10.28
N PHE A 15 26.40 14.02 -9.39
CA PHE A 15 27.44 14.15 -8.36
C PHE A 15 26.96 13.78 -6.95
N ILE A 16 25.66 13.59 -6.74
CA ILE A 16 25.12 13.22 -5.43
C ILE A 16 24.34 11.90 -5.54
N GLU A 17 23.26 11.85 -6.32
CA GLU A 17 22.39 10.67 -6.35
C GLU A 17 23.05 9.42 -6.94
N LEU A 18 23.65 9.54 -8.13
CA LEU A 18 24.30 8.40 -8.79
C LEU A 18 25.43 7.79 -7.95
N PRO A 19 26.37 8.58 -7.38
CA PRO A 19 27.39 8.06 -6.47
C PRO A 19 26.82 7.40 -5.22
N LEU A 20 25.82 8.01 -4.56
CA LEU A 20 25.18 7.43 -3.38
C LEU A 20 24.43 6.14 -3.70
N ALA A 21 23.73 6.08 -4.82
CA ALA A 21 23.06 4.88 -5.30
C ALA A 21 24.09 3.78 -5.61
N TYR A 22 25.22 4.13 -6.22
CA TYR A 22 26.31 3.19 -6.43
C TYR A 22 26.83 2.63 -5.10
N ILE A 23 27.05 3.45 -4.07
CA ILE A 23 27.48 2.96 -2.74
C ILE A 23 26.37 2.13 -2.07
N TYR A 24 25.10 2.52 -2.21
CA TYR A 24 23.95 1.76 -1.70
C TYR A 24 23.91 0.33 -2.27
N PHE A 25 24.13 0.17 -3.58
CA PHE A 25 24.07 -1.13 -4.25
C PHE A 25 25.38 -1.93 -4.25
N SER A 26 26.54 -1.26 -4.27
CA SER A 26 27.85 -1.91 -4.43
C SER A 26 28.78 -1.78 -3.22
N GLY A 27 28.46 -0.92 -2.26
CA GLY A 27 29.31 -0.63 -1.11
C GLY A 27 29.59 -1.87 -0.27
N GLN A 28 30.87 -2.08 0.05
CA GLN A 28 31.36 -3.19 0.88
C GLN A 28 31.66 -2.79 2.33
N GLU A 29 31.44 -1.54 2.74
CA GLU A 29 31.94 -1.07 4.04
C GLU A 29 30.96 -1.29 5.21
N LYS A 30 31.57 -1.76 6.32
CA LYS A 30 31.02 -2.00 7.67
C LYS A 30 29.68 -2.72 7.75
N ALA A 31 29.74 -4.00 7.41
CA ALA A 31 28.85 -5.02 7.95
C ALA A 31 29.00 -5.09 9.48
N ILE A 32 27.93 -4.78 10.23
CA ILE A 32 27.87 -5.00 11.68
C ILE A 32 27.04 -6.26 11.90
N GLU A 33 27.60 -7.21 12.64
CA GLU A 33 26.86 -8.39 13.10
C GLU A 33 25.90 -7.96 14.21
N LYS A 34 24.60 -8.03 13.94
CA LYS A 34 23.56 -7.86 14.95
C LYS A 34 22.94 -9.21 15.26
N THR A 35 22.96 -9.60 16.52
CA THR A 35 22.18 -10.74 16.98
C THR A 35 20.71 -10.33 17.07
N VAL A 36 19.87 -10.96 16.25
CA VAL A 36 18.42 -10.75 16.21
C VAL A 36 17.76 -12.04 16.69
N LYS A 37 16.83 -11.92 17.63
CA LYS A 37 16.02 -13.03 18.10
C LYS A 37 14.90 -13.27 17.09
N GLU A 38 14.97 -14.38 16.36
CA GLU A 38 13.94 -14.82 15.42
C GLU A 38 13.00 -15.79 16.15
N ILE A 39 11.70 -15.50 16.14
CA ILE A 39 10.68 -16.42 16.69
C ILE A 39 10.34 -17.42 15.59
N GLU A 40 10.77 -18.66 15.75
CA GLU A 40 10.47 -19.74 14.81
C GLU A 40 9.04 -20.27 15.02
N PHE A 41 8.59 -20.27 16.28
CA PHE A 41 7.30 -20.86 16.63
C PHE A 41 6.71 -20.20 17.87
N LYS A 42 5.39 -20.00 17.86
CA LYS A 42 4.64 -19.55 19.02
C LYS A 42 3.24 -20.14 19.03
N GLN A 43 2.83 -20.72 20.15
CA GLN A 43 1.49 -21.29 20.27
C GLN A 43 0.95 -21.23 21.69
N ASP A 44 -0.38 -21.11 21.78
CA ASP A 44 -1.17 -21.30 22.99
C ASP A 44 -1.85 -22.68 22.95
N ILE A 45 -1.70 -23.45 24.03
CA ILE A 45 -2.18 -24.82 24.15
C ILE A 45 -2.97 -24.94 25.44
N PHE A 46 -4.06 -25.70 25.40
CA PHE A 46 -4.79 -26.10 26.59
C PHE A 46 -4.54 -27.58 26.89
N ILE A 47 -4.10 -27.88 28.10
CA ILE A 47 -3.78 -29.22 28.58
C ILE A 47 -4.67 -29.57 29.77
N SER A 48 -5.17 -30.80 29.77
CA SER A 48 -5.85 -31.42 30.89
C SER A 48 -5.34 -32.85 31.09
N ARG A 49 -5.63 -33.45 32.24
CA ARG A 49 -5.22 -34.83 32.53
C ARG A 49 -5.70 -35.83 31.47
N ASP A 50 -6.95 -35.71 31.05
CA ASP A 50 -7.57 -36.62 30.07
C ASP A 50 -7.14 -36.32 28.62
N ASN A 51 -6.36 -35.26 28.41
CA ASN A 51 -5.95 -34.79 27.10
C ASN A 51 -4.55 -34.16 27.18
N PRO A 52 -3.51 -34.98 27.41
CA PRO A 52 -2.14 -34.48 27.29
C PRO A 52 -1.90 -34.00 25.86
N LYS A 53 -1.04 -32.99 25.72
CA LYS A 53 -0.76 -32.38 24.41
C LYS A 53 0.72 -32.52 24.08
N TYR A 54 1.01 -32.45 22.79
CA TYR A 54 2.38 -32.38 22.31
C TYR A 54 2.50 -31.38 21.17
N LEU A 55 3.73 -30.96 20.92
CA LEU A 55 4.12 -30.15 19.77
C LEU A 55 5.26 -30.81 19.02
N THR A 56 5.17 -30.74 17.69
CA THR A 56 6.24 -31.14 16.78
C THR A 56 7.02 -29.91 16.37
N VAL A 57 8.31 -29.90 16.63
CA VAL A 57 9.18 -28.76 16.34
C VAL A 57 10.39 -29.24 15.53
N PRO A 58 10.56 -28.80 14.27
CA PRO A 58 11.77 -29.07 13.52
C PRO A 58 12.89 -28.21 14.09
N LEU A 59 13.96 -28.84 14.61
CA LEU A 59 15.09 -28.12 15.17
C LEU A 59 16.38 -28.49 14.43
N GLU A 60 17.17 -27.45 14.09
CA GLU A 60 18.44 -27.60 13.41
C GLU A 60 19.59 -27.88 14.37
N SER A 61 20.44 -28.85 14.03
CA SER A 61 21.66 -29.13 14.78
C SER A 61 22.62 -27.94 14.80
N ARG A 62 23.39 -27.81 15.88
CA ARG A 62 24.39 -26.74 16.10
C ARG A 62 23.84 -25.31 16.21
N ILE A 63 22.52 -25.12 16.11
CA ILE A 63 21.85 -23.86 16.42
C ILE A 63 21.35 -23.92 17.86
N ILE A 64 21.52 -22.83 18.61
CA ILE A 64 20.96 -22.69 19.95
C ILE A 64 19.51 -22.21 19.80
N HIS A 65 18.58 -23.06 20.24
CA HIS A 65 17.16 -22.77 20.29
C HIS A 65 16.77 -22.42 21.73
N TYR A 66 16.17 -21.26 21.93
CA TYR A 66 15.61 -20.85 23.20
C TYR A 66 14.13 -21.20 23.23
N ILE A 67 13.80 -22.12 24.13
CA ILE A 67 12.43 -22.57 24.36
C ILE A 67 11.94 -21.87 25.64
N SER A 68 11.02 -20.93 25.46
CA SER A 68 10.38 -20.18 26.51
C SER A 68 8.93 -20.64 26.67
N LEU A 69 8.51 -20.85 27.90
CA LEU A 69 7.17 -21.31 28.23
C LEU A 69 6.62 -20.59 29.45
N SER A 70 5.31 -20.35 29.42
CA SER A 70 4.54 -19.93 30.58
C SER A 70 3.23 -20.69 30.63
N SER A 71 2.78 -21.05 31.83
CA SER A 71 1.58 -21.81 32.08
C SER A 71 0.77 -21.20 33.22
N SER A 72 -0.55 -21.32 33.14
CA SER A 72 -1.46 -20.90 34.21
C SER A 72 -1.37 -21.79 35.46
N SER A 73 -0.82 -23.00 35.31
CA SER A 73 -0.73 -24.03 36.37
C SER A 73 0.59 -24.77 36.23
N LYS A 74 1.03 -25.47 37.29
CA LYS A 74 2.24 -26.30 37.21
C LYS A 74 1.99 -27.53 36.34
N ILE A 75 2.88 -27.77 35.39
CA ILE A 75 2.82 -28.90 34.47
C ILE A 75 4.18 -29.59 34.36
N ASN A 76 4.15 -30.83 33.88
CA ASN A 76 5.32 -31.59 33.50
C ASN A 76 5.57 -31.41 32.00
N ILE A 77 6.84 -31.29 31.63
CA ILE A 77 7.26 -31.06 30.26
C ILE A 77 8.39 -32.02 29.92
N SER A 78 8.24 -32.71 28.80
CA SER A 78 9.22 -33.66 28.30
C SER A 78 9.61 -33.28 26.87
N LEU A 79 10.91 -33.17 26.60
CA LEU A 79 11.44 -33.02 25.25
C LEU A 79 12.00 -34.37 24.79
N THR A 80 11.57 -34.85 23.63
CA THR A 80 12.03 -36.13 23.07
C THR A 80 12.17 -36.08 21.55
N ASP A 81 12.82 -37.08 20.95
CA ASP A 81 12.74 -37.33 19.52
C ASP A 81 11.62 -38.33 19.20
N LEU A 82 11.52 -38.72 17.91
CA LEU A 82 10.46 -39.59 17.41
C LEU A 82 10.34 -40.92 18.18
N ASP A 83 11.46 -41.56 18.50
CA ASP A 83 11.46 -42.87 19.16
C ASP A 83 10.86 -42.76 20.56
N GLY A 84 11.27 -41.74 21.34
CA GLY A 84 10.66 -41.51 22.65
C GLY A 84 9.21 -41.00 22.56
N PHE A 85 8.85 -40.26 21.50
CA PHE A 85 7.45 -39.87 21.28
C PHE A 85 6.55 -41.09 21.05
N LEU A 86 6.98 -42.05 20.23
CA LEU A 86 6.25 -43.29 20.00
C LEU A 86 6.11 -44.10 21.30
N GLN A 87 7.18 -44.17 22.11
CA GLN A 87 7.11 -44.81 23.44
C GLN A 87 6.10 -44.12 24.35
N TRP A 88 6.08 -42.79 24.38
CA TRP A 88 5.10 -42.04 25.17
C TRP A 88 3.66 -42.32 24.73
N GLN A 89 3.42 -42.53 23.43
CA GLN A 89 2.07 -42.88 22.95
C GLN A 89 1.63 -44.28 23.39
N GLU A 90 2.56 -45.22 23.55
CA GLU A 90 2.28 -46.60 23.98
C GLU A 90 2.21 -46.74 25.51
N ASP A 91 3.19 -46.20 26.21
CA ASP A 91 3.33 -46.23 27.67
C ASP A 91 4.02 -44.94 28.18
N PRO A 92 3.24 -43.90 28.56
CA PRO A 92 3.75 -42.62 29.05
C PRO A 92 4.73 -42.74 30.23
N ASP A 93 4.51 -43.72 31.11
CA ASP A 93 5.32 -43.90 32.32
C ASP A 93 6.72 -44.47 32.01
N SER A 94 6.89 -45.07 30.83
CA SER A 94 8.16 -45.63 30.37
C SER A 94 9.06 -44.62 29.66
N LEU A 95 8.56 -43.42 29.38
CA LEU A 95 9.26 -42.39 28.62
C LEU A 95 10.60 -42.01 29.27
N LYS A 96 11.66 -42.05 28.47
CA LYS A 96 12.98 -41.50 28.82
C LYS A 96 13.25 -40.27 27.97
N PRO A 97 12.83 -39.08 28.41
CA PRO A 97 12.97 -37.88 27.60
C PRO A 97 14.44 -37.44 27.55
N ILE A 98 14.76 -36.65 26.53
CA ILE A 98 16.05 -35.98 26.39
C ILE A 98 16.19 -34.94 27.50
N GLU A 99 15.14 -34.16 27.74
CA GLU A 99 15.04 -33.21 28.84
C GLU A 99 13.69 -33.36 29.53
N TYR A 100 13.67 -33.25 30.86
CA TYR A 100 12.47 -33.35 31.68
C TYR A 100 12.39 -32.20 32.69
N PHE A 101 11.22 -31.58 32.75
CA PHE A 101 10.94 -30.49 33.69
C PHE A 101 9.68 -30.81 34.48
N TYR A 102 9.86 -30.99 35.78
CA TYR A 102 8.80 -31.35 36.71
C TYR A 102 8.14 -30.10 37.31
N GLN A 103 6.81 -30.05 37.31
CA GLN A 103 6.03 -29.06 38.05
C GLN A 103 6.41 -27.59 37.76
N VAL A 104 6.59 -27.25 36.49
CA VAL A 104 6.96 -25.89 36.06
C VAL A 104 5.74 -25.10 35.60
N ASP A 105 5.68 -23.83 35.99
CA ASP A 105 4.71 -22.83 35.56
C ASP A 105 5.34 -21.79 34.62
N LYS A 106 6.63 -21.54 34.73
CA LYS A 106 7.40 -20.72 33.78
C LYS A 106 8.77 -21.32 33.56
N MET A 107 9.23 -21.28 32.32
CA MET A 107 10.49 -21.86 31.92
C MET A 107 11.13 -21.06 30.79
N ASN A 108 12.45 -20.95 30.80
CA ASN A 108 13.23 -20.51 29.65
C ASN A 108 14.55 -21.28 29.65
N PHE A 109 14.80 -22.08 28.61
CA PHE A 109 16.04 -22.84 28.51
C PHE A 109 16.60 -22.84 27.09
N PRO A 110 17.94 -22.81 26.96
CA PRO A 110 18.60 -23.07 25.69
C PRO A 110 18.68 -24.59 25.44
N PHE A 111 18.38 -24.99 24.22
CA PHE A 111 18.51 -26.35 23.74
C PHE A 111 19.33 -26.37 22.44
N VAL A 112 20.31 -27.27 22.37
CA VAL A 112 21.13 -27.49 21.16
C VAL A 112 20.88 -28.91 20.67
N PRO A 113 20.14 -29.10 19.57
CA PRO A 113 19.90 -30.41 18.99
C PRO A 113 21.20 -31.09 18.57
N LYS A 114 21.31 -32.38 18.87
CA LYS A 114 22.42 -33.23 18.39
C LYS A 114 22.35 -33.44 16.88
N GLU A 115 21.14 -33.53 16.34
CA GLU A 115 20.85 -33.81 14.93
C GLU A 115 19.76 -32.87 14.43
N THR A 116 19.80 -32.52 13.14
CA THR A 116 18.73 -31.75 12.50
C THR A 116 17.55 -32.66 12.24
N LYS A 117 16.53 -32.63 13.11
CA LYS A 117 15.34 -33.47 13.01
C LYS A 117 14.15 -32.86 13.75
N THR A 118 12.99 -33.51 13.65
CA THR A 118 11.80 -33.13 14.40
C THR A 118 11.90 -33.65 15.83
N TYR A 119 11.73 -32.73 16.77
CA TYR A 119 11.61 -33.00 18.20
C TYR A 119 10.16 -32.83 18.65
N TYR A 120 9.82 -33.49 19.75
CA TYR A 120 8.49 -33.53 20.33
C TYR A 120 8.56 -32.94 21.74
N ILE A 121 7.78 -31.89 21.98
CA ILE A 121 7.60 -31.33 23.32
C ILE A 121 6.25 -31.80 23.82
N ILE A 122 6.25 -32.60 24.87
CA ILE A 122 5.07 -33.21 25.47
C ILE A 122 4.72 -32.43 26.73
N PHE A 123 3.44 -32.17 26.94
CA PHE A 123 2.89 -31.42 28.07
C PHE A 123 1.86 -32.25 28.81
N GLU A 124 2.09 -32.43 30.10
CA GLU A 124 1.29 -33.29 30.96
C GLU A 124 1.00 -32.60 32.29
N THR A 125 -0.21 -32.78 32.81
CA THR A 125 -0.53 -32.36 34.19
C THR A 125 -0.14 -33.45 35.16
N ASP A 126 0.22 -33.11 36.39
CA ASP A 126 0.51 -34.11 37.42
C ASP A 126 -0.69 -35.05 37.63
N PRO A 127 -0.49 -36.39 37.62
CA PRO A 127 -1.56 -37.33 37.90
C PRO A 127 -2.18 -37.16 39.29
N LEU A 128 -1.40 -36.68 40.27
CA LEU A 128 -1.79 -36.51 41.67
C LEU A 128 -2.37 -35.11 41.97
N LEU A 129 -2.07 -34.13 41.13
CA LEU A 129 -2.47 -32.72 41.29
C LEU A 129 -2.98 -32.16 39.94
N SER A 130 -3.89 -32.89 39.29
CA SER A 130 -4.35 -32.56 37.95
C SER A 130 -5.19 -31.28 37.94
N ILE A 131 -4.58 -30.17 37.55
CA ILE A 131 -5.23 -28.89 37.30
C ILE A 131 -5.02 -28.56 35.83
N ASN A 132 -6.12 -28.21 35.15
CA ASN A 132 -6.05 -27.78 33.75
C ASN A 132 -5.10 -26.58 33.61
N ALA A 133 -4.41 -26.52 32.49
CA ALA A 133 -3.37 -25.54 32.26
C ALA A 133 -3.49 -24.96 30.85
N SER A 134 -3.48 -23.63 30.76
CA SER A 134 -3.19 -22.94 29.50
C SER A 134 -1.70 -22.67 29.44
N VAL A 135 -1.06 -23.07 28.34
CA VAL A 135 0.39 -22.98 28.12
C VAL A 135 0.64 -22.12 26.90
N ASN A 136 1.42 -21.06 27.08
CA ASN A 136 2.03 -20.30 26.00
C ASN A 136 3.48 -20.76 25.84
N ILE A 137 3.85 -21.17 24.64
CA ILE A 137 5.23 -21.56 24.30
C ILE A 137 5.72 -20.74 23.12
N GLU A 138 6.98 -20.32 23.20
CA GLU A 138 7.73 -19.59 22.18
C GLU A 138 9.07 -20.28 21.99
N ILE A 139 9.39 -20.65 20.75
CA ILE A 139 10.68 -21.19 20.36
C ILE A 139 11.32 -20.19 19.42
N SER A 140 12.56 -19.88 19.71
CA SER A 140 13.29 -18.83 19.04
C SER A 140 14.75 -19.20 18.91
N ARG A 141 15.41 -18.63 17.91
CA ARG A 141 16.85 -18.75 17.74
C ARG A 141 17.48 -17.37 17.64
N ASP A 142 18.74 -17.31 18.04
CA ASP A 142 19.57 -16.16 17.75
C ASP A 142 20.11 -16.30 16.33
N PHE A 143 19.70 -15.39 15.44
CA PHE A 143 20.28 -15.27 14.11
C PHE A 143 21.21 -14.06 14.08
N LYS A 144 22.39 -14.23 13.47
CA LYS A 144 23.29 -13.11 13.20
C LYS A 144 22.90 -12.48 11.87
N GLU A 145 22.15 -11.40 11.94
CA GLU A 145 21.88 -10.59 10.76
C GLU A 145 23.05 -9.63 10.53
N VAL A 146 23.58 -9.62 9.31
CA VAL A 146 24.60 -8.66 8.90
C VAL A 146 23.90 -7.42 8.40
N ILE A 147 23.83 -6.39 9.24
CA ILE A 147 23.17 -5.12 8.91
C ILE A 147 24.23 -4.12 8.47
N ARG A 148 23.93 -3.35 7.43
CA ARG A 148 24.77 -2.26 6.93
C ARG A 148 24.26 -0.94 7.48
N GLU A 149 24.68 -0.62 8.70
CA GLU A 149 24.21 0.55 9.44
C GLU A 149 24.49 1.87 8.71
N ASP A 150 25.65 1.98 8.05
CA ASP A 150 26.03 3.15 7.26
C ASP A 150 25.05 3.39 6.08
N ILE A 151 24.58 2.32 5.45
CA ILE A 151 23.62 2.39 4.35
C ILE A 151 22.25 2.85 4.86
N LEU A 152 21.74 2.20 5.91
CA LEU A 152 20.40 2.49 6.46
C LEU A 152 20.31 3.87 7.13
N ASN A 153 21.33 4.26 7.89
CA ASN A 153 21.26 5.48 8.71
C ASN A 153 21.79 6.73 7.97
N THR A 154 22.65 6.57 6.97
CA THR A 154 23.29 7.70 6.28
C THR A 154 22.90 7.76 4.81
N ILE A 155 23.08 6.68 4.05
CA ILE A 155 22.93 6.73 2.59
C ILE A 155 21.45 6.76 2.17
N GLU A 156 20.61 5.91 2.74
CA GLU A 156 19.18 5.82 2.38
C GLU A 156 18.42 7.12 2.66
N PRO A 157 18.55 7.77 3.84
CA PRO A 157 17.87 9.04 4.10
C PRO A 157 18.35 10.17 3.18
N ILE A 158 19.65 10.20 2.86
CA ILE A 158 20.19 11.19 1.92
C ILE A 158 19.65 10.96 0.52
N LEU A 159 19.62 9.71 0.03
CA LEU A 159 19.04 9.36 -1.28
C LEU A 159 17.56 9.75 -1.37
N GLN A 160 16.78 9.48 -0.33
CA GLN A 160 15.37 9.88 -0.27
C GLN A 160 15.23 11.41 -0.32
N GLY A 161 16.04 12.13 0.46
CA GLY A 161 16.03 13.60 0.48
C GLY A 161 16.44 14.22 -0.85
N THR A 162 17.50 13.71 -1.46
CA THR A 162 17.98 14.20 -2.76
C THR A 162 16.96 13.90 -3.85
N SER A 163 16.34 12.71 -3.86
CA SER A 163 15.33 12.33 -4.86
C SER A 163 14.18 13.34 -4.96
N VAL A 164 13.66 13.79 -3.81
CA VAL A 164 12.61 14.82 -3.74
C VAL A 164 13.08 16.14 -4.34
N ILE A 165 14.31 16.57 -4.02
CA ILE A 165 14.91 17.80 -4.54
C ILE A 165 15.09 17.70 -6.07
N THR A 166 15.57 16.56 -6.56
CA THR A 166 15.87 16.32 -7.98
C THR A 166 14.58 16.31 -8.81
N VAL A 167 13.50 15.70 -8.30
CA VAL A 167 12.15 15.76 -8.91
C VAL A 167 11.63 17.20 -8.95
N LEU A 168 11.78 17.96 -7.87
CA LEU A 168 11.33 19.36 -7.82
C LEU A 168 12.10 20.24 -8.83
N LEU A 169 13.43 20.08 -8.90
CA LEU A 169 14.28 20.79 -9.86
C LEU A 169 13.93 20.45 -11.31
N PHE A 170 13.63 19.18 -11.59
CA PHE A 170 13.17 18.74 -12.90
C PHE A 170 11.86 19.43 -13.29
N ILE A 171 10.86 19.42 -12.40
CA ILE A 171 9.56 20.08 -12.62
C ILE A 171 9.77 21.58 -12.89
N LEU A 172 10.58 22.26 -12.06
CA LEU A 172 10.91 23.69 -12.24
C LEU A 172 11.67 23.99 -13.53
N SER A 173 12.49 23.05 -14.01
CA SER A 173 13.22 23.18 -15.27
C SER A 173 12.30 23.12 -16.51
N ILE A 174 11.17 22.40 -16.40
CA ILE A 174 10.21 22.17 -17.50
C ILE A 174 8.99 23.09 -17.42
N LEU A 175 8.72 23.76 -16.30
CA LEU A 175 7.58 24.69 -16.14
C LEU A 175 7.72 25.99 -16.97
N PRO A 176 6.78 26.34 -17.88
CA PRO A 176 6.85 27.55 -18.70
C PRO A 176 6.83 28.83 -17.85
N LYS A 177 7.52 29.88 -18.33
CA LYS A 177 7.73 31.17 -17.63
C LYS A 177 6.45 31.89 -17.15
N GLY A 178 5.25 31.39 -17.44
CA GLY A 178 3.96 31.98 -17.08
C GLY A 178 3.00 31.08 -16.29
N GLY A 179 3.47 29.97 -15.71
CA GLY A 179 2.60 28.97 -15.07
C GLY A 179 1.73 28.21 -16.08
N LEU A 180 0.79 27.39 -15.58
CA LEU A 180 -0.32 26.88 -16.38
C LEU A 180 -1.08 28.08 -16.94
N SER A 181 -0.73 28.47 -18.17
CA SER A 181 -1.41 29.48 -18.94
C SER A 181 -2.91 29.22 -18.82
N LYS A 182 -3.64 30.15 -18.19
CA LYS A 182 -5.09 30.22 -18.39
C LYS A 182 -5.27 30.25 -19.90
N LYS A 183 -5.82 29.17 -20.47
CA LYS A 183 -6.28 29.15 -21.87
C LYS A 183 -6.91 30.51 -22.12
N LYS A 184 -6.43 31.24 -23.14
CA LYS A 184 -7.18 32.38 -23.68
C LYS A 184 -8.59 31.84 -23.90
N LEU A 185 -9.54 32.35 -23.12
CA LEU A 185 -10.95 32.00 -23.26
C LEU A 185 -11.40 32.67 -24.55
N GLU A 186 -11.19 31.98 -25.67
CA GLU A 186 -11.93 32.25 -26.91
C GLU A 186 -13.40 32.25 -26.53
N LYS A 187 -14.04 33.41 -26.59
CA LYS A 187 -15.44 33.53 -26.22
C LYS A 187 -16.25 33.11 -27.43
N THR A 188 -16.82 31.91 -27.34
CA THR A 188 -17.71 31.42 -28.38
C THR A 188 -19.14 31.86 -28.12
N PHE A 189 -19.78 32.45 -29.13
CA PHE A 189 -21.15 32.94 -29.09
C PHE A 189 -21.98 32.30 -30.20
N PHE A 190 -23.28 32.23 -30.00
CA PHE A 190 -24.27 31.88 -31.00
C PHE A 190 -25.01 33.15 -31.42
N VAL A 191 -25.13 33.37 -32.72
CA VAL A 191 -25.81 34.51 -33.35
C VAL A 191 -26.76 34.00 -34.43
N LEU A 192 -27.75 34.80 -34.81
CA LEU A 192 -28.54 34.49 -36.02
C LEU A 192 -27.65 34.59 -37.26
N SER A 193 -27.80 33.65 -38.19
CA SER A 193 -27.15 33.72 -39.50
C SER A 193 -27.65 34.95 -40.27
N GLU A 194 -26.87 35.41 -41.24
CA GLU A 194 -27.30 36.51 -42.12
C GLU A 194 -28.59 36.15 -42.88
N GLU A 195 -28.76 34.88 -43.23
CA GLU A 195 -29.99 34.36 -43.83
C GLU A 195 -31.16 34.39 -42.84
N ALA A 196 -30.96 34.07 -41.56
CA ALA A 196 -32.02 34.17 -40.56
C ALA A 196 -32.41 35.63 -40.25
N LYS A 197 -31.48 36.58 -40.32
CA LYS A 197 -31.74 38.02 -40.12
C LYS A 197 -32.50 38.66 -41.29
N SER A 198 -32.39 38.11 -42.50
CA SER A 198 -33.05 38.66 -43.69
C SER A 198 -34.55 38.33 -43.76
N HIS A 199 -35.00 37.36 -42.95
CA HIS A 199 -36.41 36.99 -42.86
C HIS A 199 -37.12 37.78 -41.76
N ASP A 200 -38.26 38.38 -42.09
CA ASP A 200 -39.12 39.01 -41.09
C ASP A 200 -39.79 37.92 -40.21
N ILE A 201 -39.68 38.05 -38.89
CA ILE A 201 -40.28 37.10 -37.95
C ILE A 201 -41.81 37.08 -38.10
N SER A 202 -42.43 38.22 -38.43
CA SER A 202 -43.87 38.28 -38.71
C SER A 202 -44.24 37.45 -39.94
N TYR A 203 -43.38 37.40 -40.95
CA TYR A 203 -43.56 36.55 -42.13
C TYR A 203 -43.36 35.06 -41.80
N LEU A 204 -42.36 34.72 -40.97
CA LEU A 204 -42.12 33.34 -40.54
C LEU A 204 -43.25 32.78 -39.66
N GLN A 205 -43.98 33.64 -38.93
CA GLN A 205 -45.18 33.26 -38.18
C GLN A 205 -46.36 32.87 -39.08
N GLU A 206 -46.54 33.55 -40.21
CA GLU A 206 -47.60 33.25 -41.17
C GLU A 206 -47.26 32.02 -42.04
N PHE A 207 -45.97 31.79 -42.29
CA PHE A 207 -45.49 30.60 -42.96
C PHE A 207 -45.63 29.38 -42.03
N ARG A 208 -46.56 28.46 -42.34
CA ARG A 208 -46.86 27.23 -41.54
C ARG A 208 -45.68 26.21 -41.44
N GLY A 209 -44.46 26.61 -41.75
CA GLY A 209 -43.25 25.80 -41.69
C GLY A 209 -42.53 25.80 -40.33
N PHE A 210 -42.85 26.74 -39.43
CA PHE A 210 -42.22 26.84 -38.10
C PHE A 210 -43.25 26.68 -36.98
N SER A 211 -42.84 26.02 -35.90
CA SER A 211 -43.61 25.93 -34.67
C SER A 211 -43.47 27.21 -33.84
N GLU A 212 -44.46 27.50 -32.98
CA GLU A 212 -44.43 28.65 -32.07
C GLU A 212 -43.16 28.69 -31.19
N LYS A 213 -42.65 27.51 -30.80
CA LYS A 213 -41.40 27.40 -30.03
C LYS A 213 -40.19 27.85 -30.84
N GLU A 214 -40.14 27.51 -32.14
CA GLU A 214 -39.04 27.92 -33.03
C GLU A 214 -39.08 29.42 -33.30
N ILE A 215 -40.27 29.97 -33.54
CA ILE A 215 -40.48 31.42 -33.68
C ILE A 215 -40.03 32.18 -32.43
N ASN A 216 -40.34 31.66 -31.24
CA ASN A 216 -39.93 32.30 -29.98
C ASN A 216 -38.40 32.31 -29.82
N VAL A 217 -37.71 31.22 -30.20
CA VAL A 217 -36.24 31.17 -30.18
C VAL A 217 -35.65 32.24 -31.12
N LEU A 218 -36.16 32.35 -32.35
CA LEU A 218 -35.70 33.36 -33.31
C LEU A 218 -35.94 34.78 -32.80
N SER A 219 -37.12 35.07 -32.24
CA SER A 219 -37.47 36.39 -31.68
C SER A 219 -36.54 36.81 -30.53
N ILE A 220 -36.28 35.91 -29.58
CA ILE A 220 -35.37 36.18 -28.46
C ILE A 220 -33.93 36.34 -28.98
N MET A 221 -33.50 35.55 -29.97
CA MET A 221 -32.18 35.69 -30.58
C MET A 221 -32.02 37.01 -31.34
N THR A 222 -33.05 37.50 -32.03
CA THR A 222 -33.05 38.80 -32.72
C THR A 222 -32.90 39.96 -31.73
N SER A 223 -33.60 39.90 -30.60
CA SER A 223 -33.51 40.95 -29.58
C SER A 223 -32.19 40.93 -28.81
N LYS A 224 -31.65 39.74 -28.51
CA LYS A 224 -30.45 39.58 -27.70
C LYS A 224 -29.15 39.67 -28.51
N GLY A 225 -29.19 39.33 -29.79
CA GLY A 225 -28.07 39.41 -30.73
C GLY A 225 -27.00 38.33 -30.55
N ARG A 226 -26.47 38.14 -29.32
CA ARG A 226 -25.41 37.17 -28.99
C ARG A 226 -25.79 36.34 -27.76
N VAL A 227 -25.62 35.02 -27.84
CA VAL A 227 -25.91 34.08 -26.75
C VAL A 227 -24.71 33.17 -26.48
N THR A 228 -24.34 32.99 -25.21
CA THR A 228 -23.29 32.04 -24.80
C THR A 228 -23.85 30.64 -24.50
N GLU A 229 -23.00 29.60 -24.57
CA GLU A 229 -23.41 28.21 -24.26
C GLU A 229 -24.10 28.07 -22.88
N LYS A 230 -23.71 28.89 -21.90
CA LYS A 230 -24.28 28.87 -20.54
C LYS A 230 -25.68 29.47 -20.45
N GLU A 231 -26.07 30.30 -21.42
CA GLU A 231 -27.36 30.98 -21.44
C GLU A 231 -28.42 30.19 -22.20
N ILE A 232 -28.01 29.30 -23.11
CA ILE A 232 -28.91 28.47 -23.91
C ILE A 232 -29.94 27.73 -23.04
N PRO A 233 -29.56 26.95 -22.01
CA PRO A 233 -30.53 26.21 -21.20
C PRO A 233 -31.42 27.11 -20.32
N LYS A 234 -31.07 28.40 -20.17
CA LYS A 234 -31.86 29.36 -19.37
C LYS A 234 -32.92 30.08 -20.19
N LEU A 235 -32.67 30.26 -21.48
CA LEU A 235 -33.48 31.09 -22.36
C LEU A 235 -34.30 30.28 -23.35
N PHE A 236 -33.87 29.06 -23.65
CA PHE A 236 -34.45 28.28 -24.74
C PHE A 236 -34.72 26.84 -24.33
N ASP A 237 -35.73 26.27 -24.97
CA ASP A 237 -35.88 24.82 -25.05
C ASP A 237 -34.72 24.25 -25.88
N ILE A 238 -33.87 23.44 -25.23
CA ILE A 238 -32.60 22.96 -25.79
C ILE A 238 -32.80 22.20 -27.12
N PRO A 239 -33.75 21.26 -27.25
CA PRO A 239 -34.00 20.58 -28.53
C PRO A 239 -34.37 21.54 -29.66
N THR A 240 -35.23 22.52 -29.36
CA THR A 240 -35.68 23.51 -30.35
C THR A 240 -34.52 24.41 -30.81
N PHE A 241 -33.68 24.89 -29.87
CA PHE A 241 -32.52 25.71 -30.20
C PHE A 241 -31.52 24.98 -31.11
N TYR A 242 -31.17 23.74 -30.77
CA TYR A 242 -30.22 22.96 -31.57
C TYR A 242 -30.80 22.50 -32.91
N LYS A 243 -32.13 22.37 -33.04
CA LYS A 243 -32.78 22.14 -34.33
C LYS A 243 -32.56 23.33 -35.26
N LEU A 244 -32.82 24.56 -34.81
CA LEU A 244 -32.58 25.78 -35.59
C LEU A 244 -31.09 25.99 -35.92
N TYR A 245 -30.19 25.66 -34.99
CA TYR A 245 -28.74 25.63 -35.25
C TYR A 245 -28.38 24.66 -36.38
N LYS A 246 -28.91 23.43 -36.34
CA LYS A 246 -28.67 22.43 -37.41
C LYS A 246 -29.27 22.83 -38.75
N MET A 247 -30.37 23.58 -38.74
CA MET A 247 -31.01 24.10 -39.95
C MET A 247 -30.28 25.32 -40.54
N GLY A 248 -29.23 25.82 -39.89
CA GLY A 248 -28.43 26.95 -40.39
C GLY A 248 -28.99 28.34 -40.03
N PHE A 249 -30.04 28.42 -39.20
CA PHE A 249 -30.59 29.71 -38.75
C PHE A 249 -29.78 30.34 -37.61
N ILE A 250 -28.98 29.54 -36.91
CA ILE A 250 -28.10 30.00 -35.83
C ILE A 250 -26.68 29.56 -36.16
N GLU A 251 -25.73 30.49 -36.07
CA GLU A 251 -24.31 30.27 -36.33
C GLU A 251 -23.49 30.39 -35.05
N LYS A 252 -22.43 29.58 -34.96
CA LYS A 252 -21.45 29.62 -33.87
C LYS A 252 -20.25 30.45 -34.31
N VAL A 253 -20.06 31.60 -33.67
CA VAL A 253 -18.94 32.53 -33.94
C VAL A 253 -17.95 32.45 -32.79
N THR A 254 -16.68 32.22 -33.12
CA THR A 254 -15.57 32.23 -32.15
C THR A 254 -14.75 33.50 -32.35
N GLU A 255 -14.80 34.41 -31.38
CA GLU A 255 -13.94 35.60 -31.39
C GLU A 255 -12.60 35.26 -30.71
N LEU A 256 -11.49 35.55 -31.43
CA LEU A 256 -10.10 35.39 -31.00
C LEU A 256 -9.57 36.61 -30.22
#